data_AF-A0A5T5CGS5-F1
#
_entry.id   AF-A0A5T5CGS5-F1
#
_cell.length_a   1.000
_cell.length_b   1.000
_cell.length_c   1.000
_cell.angle_alpha   90.00
_cell.angle_beta   90.00
_cell.angle_gamma   90.00
#
_symmetry.space_group_name_H-M   'P 1'
#
loop_
_entity.id
_entity.type
_entity.pdbx_description
1 polymer ?
#
loop_
_entity_poly.entity_id
_entity_poly.type
_entity_poly.pdbx_seq_one_letter_code
_entity_poly.pdbx_strand_id
1 'polypeptide(L)'
;KASGNIVTFYTGLAVYNSASGHLQTEVEPFDVHFRHLSEAEIDDYVRKEHPLHCAGSFKSEGLGIALFERLEGRDPNTLIGLPLIALCQMLRREEMNPLNA
;
A
#
# COMPACT_ATOMS: atom_id res chain seq x y z
N LYS A 1 17.03 9.50 0.76
CA LYS A 1 16.18 9.45 1.99
C LYS A 1 15.66 8.04 2.28
N ALA A 2 15.09 7.32 1.31
CA ALA A 2 14.58 5.96 1.52
C ALA A 2 15.67 4.89 1.69
N SER A 3 16.81 5.02 0.99
CA SER A 3 17.95 4.07 1.08
C SER A 3 18.32 3.71 2.52
N GLY A 4 18.35 2.42 2.82
CA GLY A 4 18.67 1.86 4.15
C GLY A 4 17.63 2.10 5.24
N ASN A 5 16.47 2.67 4.92
CA ASN A 5 15.42 3.03 5.87
C ASN A 5 14.11 2.28 5.57
N ILE A 6 13.18 2.40 6.52
CA ILE A 6 11.81 1.91 6.38
C ILE A 6 10.94 3.10 5.95
N VAL A 7 10.14 2.90 4.91
CA VAL A 7 9.08 3.82 4.53
C VAL A 7 7.74 3.20 4.88
N THR A 8 7.03 3.81 5.82
CA THR A 8 5.70 3.37 6.24
C THR A 8 4.61 4.12 5.49
N PHE A 9 3.70 3.38 4.87
CA PHE A 9 2.49 3.89 4.25
C PHE A 9 1.32 3.67 5.19
N TYR A 10 0.47 4.68 5.35
CA TYR A 10 -0.78 4.58 6.10
C TYR A 10 -1.95 4.74 5.15
N THR A 11 -2.73 3.68 4.99
CA THR A 11 -3.88 3.68 4.08
C THR A 11 -5.16 3.70 4.90
N GLY A 12 -5.90 4.81 4.81
CA GLY A 12 -7.20 4.96 5.43
C GLY A 12 -8.30 4.30 4.59
N LEU A 13 -9.23 3.62 5.25
CA LEU A 13 -10.39 2.97 4.67
C LEU A 13 -11.65 3.41 5.42
N ALA A 14 -12.72 3.70 4.69
CA ALA A 14 -14.04 3.94 5.25
C ALA A 14 -15.13 3.24 4.41
N VAL A 15 -16.07 2.60 5.09
CA VAL A 15 -17.31 2.07 4.50
C VAL A 15 -18.47 2.73 5.21
N TYR A 16 -19.30 3.44 4.44
CA TYR A 16 -20.51 4.09 4.95
C TYR A 16 -21.75 3.48 4.31
N ASN A 17 -22.59 2.86 5.11
CA ASN A 17 -23.90 2.39 4.68
C ASN A 17 -24.91 3.52 4.87
N SER A 18 -25.30 4.18 3.77
CA SER A 18 -26.22 5.31 3.82
C SER A 18 -27.66 4.93 4.19
N ALA A 19 -28.05 3.65 4.07
CA ALA A 19 -29.39 3.20 4.43
C ALA A 19 -29.53 3.02 5.94
N SER A 20 -28.49 2.52 6.62
CA SER A 20 -28.47 2.33 8.08
C SER A 20 -27.81 3.48 8.84
N GLY A 21 -27.04 4.32 8.15
CA GLY A 21 -26.18 5.35 8.76
C GLY A 21 -24.91 4.79 9.42
N HIS A 22 -24.61 3.50 9.24
CA HIS A 22 -23.45 2.88 9.87
C HIS A 22 -22.15 3.26 9.13
N LEU A 23 -21.18 3.80 9.88
CA LEU A 23 -19.84 4.15 9.40
C LEU A 23 -18.80 3.23 10.04
N GLN A 24 -18.02 2.55 9.20
CA GLN A 24 -16.84 1.80 9.59
C GLN A 24 -15.60 2.51 9.08
N THR A 25 -14.56 2.64 9.90
CA THR A 25 -13.27 3.24 9.50
C THR A 25 -12.10 2.42 10.04
N GLU A 26 -11.01 2.38 9.29
CA GLU A 26 -9.76 1.69 9.66
C GLU A 26 -8.58 2.39 9.01
N VAL A 27 -7.40 2.33 9.64
CA VAL A 27 -6.14 2.75 9.03
C VAL A 27 -5.18 1.58 9.11
N GLU A 28 -4.67 1.12 7.97
CA GLU A 28 -3.76 0.00 7.91
C GLU A 28 -2.34 0.47 7.52
N PRO A 29 -1.31 0.17 8.33
CA PRO A 29 0.08 0.47 7.98
C PRO A 29 0.66 -0.59 7.03
N PHE A 30 1.61 -0.17 6.21
CA PHE A 30 2.44 -1.04 5.39
C PHE A 30 3.88 -0.54 5.35
N ASP A 31 4.82 -1.37 5.78
CA ASP A 31 6.25 -1.05 5.86
C ASP A 31 7.00 -1.59 4.64
N VAL A 32 7.71 -0.68 3.97
CA VAL A 32 8.63 -0.99 2.87
C VAL A 32 10.06 -0.80 3.35
N HIS A 33 10.79 -1.91 3.48
CA HIS A 33 12.18 -1.91 3.91
C HIS A 33 13.08 -1.77 2.69
N PHE A 34 13.80 -0.66 2.58
CA PHE A 34 14.73 -0.45 1.48
C PHE A 34 16.08 -1.08 1.76
N ARG A 35 16.72 -1.59 0.70
CA ARG A 35 18.14 -1.92 0.74
C ARG A 35 18.96 -0.65 0.94
N HIS A 36 20.24 -0.80 1.27
CA HIS A 36 21.21 0.27 1.04
C HIS A 36 21.45 0.38 -0.48
N LEU A 37 21.06 1.53 -1.04
CA LEU A 37 21.18 1.85 -2.46
C LEU A 37 22.35 2.80 -2.70
N SER A 38 23.10 2.54 -3.76
CA SER A 38 24.07 3.46 -4.33
C SER A 38 23.39 4.57 -5.15
N GLU A 39 24.08 5.70 -5.33
CA GLU A 39 23.60 6.78 -6.21
C GLU A 39 23.32 6.28 -7.64
N ALA A 40 24.16 5.39 -8.17
CA ALA A 40 23.98 4.82 -9.50
C ALA A 40 22.69 3.99 -9.63
N GLU A 41 22.35 3.17 -8.62
CA GLU A 41 21.10 2.42 -8.60
C GLU A 41 19.89 3.35 -8.55
N ILE A 42 19.97 4.45 -7.78
CA ILE A 42 18.91 5.44 -7.67
C ILE A 42 18.68 6.16 -9.01
N ASP A 43 19.75 6.64 -9.64
CA ASP A 43 19.67 7.35 -10.93
C ASP A 43 19.11 6.44 -12.03
N ASP A 44 19.59 5.19 -12.11
CA ASP A 44 19.09 4.23 -13.09
C ASP A 44 17.62 3.88 -12.87
N TYR A 45 17.21 3.75 -11.60
CA TYR A 45 15.82 3.51 -11.27
C TYR A 45 14.93 4.67 -11.71
N VAL A 46 15.28 5.90 -11.35
CA VAL A 46 14.51 7.10 -11.71
C VAL A 46 14.40 7.25 -13.23
N ARG A 47 15.51 7.03 -13.94
CA ARG A 47 15.56 7.10 -15.41
C ARG A 47 14.72 6.03 -16.11
N LYS A 48 14.61 4.83 -15.53
CA LYS A 48 13.82 3.74 -16.14
C LYS A 48 12.34 3.87 -15.79
N GLU A 49 12.03 4.04 -14.51
CA GLU A 49 10.68 3.91 -13.97
C GLU A 49 9.87 5.23 -14.01
N HIS A 50 10.57 6.36 -14.16
CA HIS A 50 10.00 7.71 -14.15
C HIS A 50 8.98 7.91 -13.01
N PRO A 51 9.36 7.67 -11.73
CA PRO A 51 8.41 7.62 -10.61
C PRO A 51 8.00 9.01 -10.09
N LEU A 52 8.04 10.05 -10.93
CA LEU A 52 7.89 11.46 -10.54
C LEU A 52 6.49 11.81 -10.02
N HIS A 53 5.50 10.98 -10.30
CA HIS A 53 4.11 11.15 -9.86
C HIS A 53 3.67 10.10 -8.83
N CYS A 54 4.60 9.36 -8.23
CA CYS A 54 4.33 8.33 -7.24
C CYS A 54 4.70 8.82 -5.84
N ALA A 55 3.84 8.56 -4.85
CA ALA A 55 4.16 8.82 -3.45
C ALA A 55 5.39 8.00 -3.04
N GLY A 56 6.39 8.64 -2.44
CA GLY A 56 7.66 7.98 -2.09
C GLY A 56 8.63 7.79 -3.26
N SER A 57 8.28 8.20 -4.48
CA SER A 57 9.10 8.09 -5.69
C SER A 57 9.55 6.66 -6.03
N PHE A 58 8.69 5.67 -5.76
CA PHE A 58 8.85 4.31 -6.21
C PHE A 58 7.50 3.68 -6.58
N LYS A 59 7.53 2.55 -7.29
CA LYS A 59 6.37 1.73 -7.67
C LYS A 59 6.60 0.29 -7.23
N SER A 60 5.84 -0.17 -6.24
CA SER A 60 6.00 -1.52 -5.68
C SER A 60 5.62 -2.63 -6.65
N GLU A 61 4.71 -2.32 -7.57
CA GLU A 61 4.15 -3.16 -8.61
C GLU A 61 5.02 -3.23 -9.88
N GLY A 62 6.07 -2.41 -9.96
CA GLY A 62 6.99 -2.33 -11.08
C GLY A 62 8.44 -2.64 -10.68
N LEU A 63 9.40 -1.87 -11.22
CA LEU A 63 10.82 -2.08 -10.92
C LEU A 63 11.20 -1.76 -9.47
N GLY A 64 10.28 -1.18 -8.67
CA GLY A 64 10.56 -0.84 -7.28
C GLY A 64 10.93 -2.05 -6.44
N ILE A 65 10.45 -3.25 -6.80
CA ILE A 65 10.82 -4.50 -6.10
C ILE A 65 12.34 -4.74 -6.04
N ALA A 66 13.10 -4.22 -7.00
CA ALA A 66 14.57 -4.32 -7.01
C ALA A 66 15.25 -3.42 -5.94
N LEU A 67 14.53 -2.47 -5.35
CA LEU A 67 15.03 -1.54 -4.35
C LEU A 67 14.80 -2.02 -2.91
N PHE A 68 13.93 -3.01 -2.72
CA PHE A 68 13.45 -3.42 -1.40
C PHE A 68 14.21 -4.64 -0.89
N GLU A 69 14.42 -4.67 0.42
CA GLU A 69 14.91 -5.83 1.16
C GLU A 69 13.73 -6.72 1.58
N ARG A 70 12.65 -6.10 2.10
CA ARG A 70 11.40 -6.80 2.42
C ARG A 70 10.20 -5.86 2.42
N LEU A 71 9.02 -6.47 2.32
CA LEU A 71 7.72 -5.82 2.45
C LEU A 71 7.01 -6.44 3.67
N GLU A 72 6.47 -5.62 4.56
CA GLU A 72 5.69 -6.08 5.71
C GLU A 72 4.40 -5.30 5.86
N GLY A 73 3.32 -6.05 5.88
CA GLY A 73 1.99 -5.55 6.09
C GLY A 73 1.02 -6.71 6.03
N ARG A 74 -0.21 -6.46 6.47
CA ARG A 74 -1.24 -7.49 6.52
C ARG A 74 -1.76 -7.85 5.13
N ASP A 75 -1.85 -6.88 4.24
CA ASP A 75 -2.39 -7.02 2.89
C ASP A 75 -1.50 -6.28 1.87
N PRO A 76 -0.96 -6.94 0.83
CA PRO A 76 -0.23 -6.24 -0.23
C PRO A 76 -1.04 -5.16 -0.93
N ASN A 77 -2.37 -5.25 -0.97
CA ASN A 77 -3.23 -4.24 -1.58
C ASN A 77 -3.26 -2.93 -0.76
N THR A 78 -2.95 -2.99 0.54
CA THR A 78 -2.79 -1.79 1.38
C THR A 78 -1.68 -0.88 0.86
N LEU A 79 -0.58 -1.46 0.38
CA LEU A 79 0.52 -0.70 -0.23
C LEU A 79 0.11 -0.09 -1.59
N ILE A 80 -0.70 -0.81 -2.36
CA ILE A 80 -1.24 -0.32 -3.64
C ILE A 80 -2.22 0.86 -3.41
N GLY A 81 -2.94 0.83 -2.29
CA GLY A 81 -3.78 1.93 -1.83
C GLY A 81 -5.18 1.55 -1.36
N LEU A 82 -5.52 0.26 -1.26
CA LEU A 82 -6.82 -0.19 -0.73
C LEU A 82 -6.68 -1.47 0.10
N PRO A 83 -6.94 -1.43 1.43
CA PRO A 83 -6.86 -2.60 2.30
C PRO A 83 -8.04 -3.57 2.05
N LEU A 84 -7.86 -4.51 1.11
CA LEU A 84 -8.92 -5.41 0.66
C LEU A 84 -9.30 -6.44 1.72
N ILE A 85 -8.36 -6.91 2.54
CA ILE A 85 -8.67 -7.81 3.65
C ILE A 85 -9.60 -7.11 4.65
N ALA A 86 -9.30 -5.86 5.03
CA ALA A 86 -10.13 -5.05 5.91
C ALA A 86 -11.48 -4.70 5.26
N LEU A 87 -11.48 -4.29 3.99
CA LEU A 87 -12.71 -4.02 3.24
C LEU A 87 -13.64 -5.23 3.20
N CYS A 88 -13.12 -6.42 2.88
CA CYS A 88 -13.91 -7.65 2.91
C CYS A 88 -14.50 -7.93 4.30
N GLN A 89 -13.79 -7.61 5.38
CA GLN A 89 -14.32 -7.73 6.74
C GLN A 89 -15.45 -6.72 6.99
N MET A 90 -15.28 -5.47 6.57
CA MET A 90 -16.32 -4.42 6.72
C MET A 90 -17.58 -4.76 5.92
N LEU A 91 -17.43 -5.22 4.68
CA LEU A 91 -18.55 -5.64 3.83
C LEU A 91 -19.32 -6.82 4.40
N ARG A 92 -18.62 -7.82 4.97
CA ARG A 92 -19.29 -8.93 5.68
C ARG A 92 -20.10 -8.50 6.90
N ARG A 93 -19.68 -7.44 7.59
CA ARG A 93 -20.47 -6.86 8.70
C ARG A 93 -21.73 -6.14 8.22
N GLU A 94 -21.75 -5.70 6.97
CA GLU A 94 -22.93 -5.17 6.28
C GLU A 94 -23.73 -6.27 5.54
N GLU A 95 -23.49 -7.54 5.85
CA GLU A 95 -24.11 -8.70 5.19
C GLU A 95 -23.81 -8.83 3.68
N MET A 96 -22.87 -8.03 3.16
CA MET A 96 -22.43 -8.02 1.76
C MET A 96 -21.15 -8.85 1.59
N ASN A 97 -21.21 -10.16 1.81
CA ASN A 97 -20.03 -11.01 1.67
C ASN A 97 -19.61 -11.16 0.19
N PRO A 98 -18.39 -10.73 -0.21
CA PRO A 98 -17.95 -10.82 -1.62
C PRO A 98 -17.95 -12.22 -2.22
N LEU A 99 -17.92 -13.27 -1.40
CA LEU A 99 -17.99 -14.67 -1.86
C LEU A 99 -19.42 -15.18 -2.13
N ASN A 100 -20.43 -14.44 -1.66
CA ASN A 100 -21.83 -14.82 -1.76
C ASN A 100 -22.63 -13.86 -2.68
N ALA A 101 -21.94 -12.88 -3.26
CA ALA A 101 -22.53 -11.88 -4.16
C ALA A 101 -22.83 -12.47 -5.55
#